data_AF-A0A948PPB8-F1
#
_entry.id   AF-A0A948PPB8-F1
#
_cell.length_a   1.000
_cell.length_b   1.000
_cell.length_c   1.000
_cell.angle_alpha   90.00
_cell.angle_beta   90.00
_cell.angle_gamma   90.00
#
_symmetry.space_group_name_H-M   'P 1'
#
loop_
_entity.id
_entity.type
_entity.pdbx_description
1 polymer ?
#
loop_
_entity_poly.entity_id
_entity_poly.type
_entity_poly.pdbx_seq_one_letter_code
_entity_poly.pdbx_strand_id
1 'polypeptide(L)'
;YEIAAYRMDKYLNVHMVPPTVERRFRGKSGSLQLWISDLTSELRLQREERTFPDEHRDHLEKMLCLARAFDSLIANIDRTQQNQNYTSDWRLILIDHSRAFRYKSFYVEQLLYGKNGMRKGNLFDRLPKIFVQKVRSLNEPLIRKIVGPYLNGEEIKALLERKTLLLEEIDELIMERGEDSVLY
;
A
#
# COMPACT_ATOMS: atom_id res chain seq x y z
N TYR A 1 -1.45 2.61 -13.59
CA TYR A 1 -1.01 2.31 -12.22
C TYR A 1 -1.89 1.32 -11.48
N GLU A 2 -3.22 1.33 -11.62
CA GLU A 2 -4.12 0.35 -10.96
C GLU A 2 -3.67 -1.11 -11.10
N ILE A 3 -3.38 -1.56 -12.32
CA ILE A 3 -2.93 -2.94 -12.57
C ILE A 3 -1.59 -3.21 -11.88
N ALA A 4 -0.67 -2.25 -11.91
CA ALA A 4 0.63 -2.38 -11.24
C ALA A 4 0.46 -2.47 -9.72
N ALA A 5 -0.42 -1.65 -9.12
CA ALA A 5 -0.74 -1.70 -7.70
C ALA A 5 -1.33 -3.07 -7.32
N TYR A 6 -2.30 -3.59 -8.08
CA TYR A 6 -2.87 -4.92 -7.82
C TYR A 6 -1.83 -6.06 -7.94
N ARG A 7 -0.94 -5.99 -8.94
CA ARG A 7 0.11 -7.01 -9.09
C ARG A 7 1.15 -6.95 -7.96
N MET A 8 1.49 -5.74 -7.51
CA MET A 8 2.36 -5.55 -6.34
C MET A 8 1.68 -6.03 -5.06
N ASP A 9 0.41 -5.69 -4.83
CA ASP A 9 -0.41 -6.18 -3.72
C ASP A 9 -0.37 -7.70 -3.62
N LYS A 10 -0.62 -8.39 -4.74
CA LYS A 10 -0.59 -9.86 -4.82
C LYS A 10 0.78 -10.44 -4.49
N TYR A 11 1.86 -9.82 -4.99
CA TYR A 11 3.22 -10.28 -4.70
C TYR A 11 3.58 -10.11 -3.22
N LEU A 12 3.25 -8.95 -2.67
CA LEU A 12 3.59 -8.53 -1.32
C LEU A 12 2.67 -9.09 -0.23
N ASN A 13 1.61 -9.81 -0.61
CA ASN A 13 0.59 -10.33 0.31
C ASN A 13 -0.13 -9.23 1.09
N VAL A 14 -0.48 -8.13 0.41
CA VAL A 14 -1.25 -7.03 1.00
C VAL A 14 -2.73 -7.38 1.07
N HIS A 15 -3.30 -7.95 0.00
CA HIS A 15 -4.68 -8.43 -0.08
C HIS A 15 -5.76 -7.35 0.17
N MET A 16 -5.49 -6.12 -0.25
CA MET A 16 -6.40 -4.96 -0.08
C MET A 16 -6.75 -4.26 -1.39
N VAL A 17 -6.02 -4.50 -2.47
CA VAL A 17 -6.33 -3.90 -3.78
C VAL A 17 -7.33 -4.79 -4.54
N PRO A 18 -8.48 -4.26 -5.02
CA PRO A 18 -9.42 -5.05 -5.80
C PRO A 18 -8.78 -5.67 -7.05
N PRO A 19 -9.20 -6.87 -7.46
CA PRO A 19 -8.73 -7.52 -8.67
C PRO A 19 -8.77 -6.57 -9.88
N THR A 20 -7.61 -6.35 -10.48
CA THR A 20 -7.47 -5.41 -11.60
C THR A 20 -6.72 -6.06 -12.74
N VAL A 21 -7.33 -6.09 -13.92
CA VAL A 21 -6.76 -6.65 -15.14
C VAL A 21 -6.66 -5.60 -16.24
N GLU A 22 -5.77 -5.84 -17.19
CA GLU A 22 -5.81 -5.11 -18.45
C GLU A 22 -6.97 -5.58 -19.29
N ARG A 23 -7.73 -4.65 -19.87
CA ARG A 23 -8.79 -4.96 -20.82
C ARG A 23 -8.77 -3.97 -21.97
N ARG A 24 -8.92 -4.50 -23.18
CA ARG A 24 -9.18 -3.70 -24.37
C ARG A 24 -10.67 -3.48 -24.53
N PHE A 25 -11.10 -2.24 -24.65
CA PHE A 25 -12.50 -1.86 -24.88
C PHE A 25 -12.57 -0.76 -25.94
N ARG A 26 -13.37 -0.98 -26.99
CA ARG A 26 -13.49 -0.06 -28.15
C ARG A 26 -12.14 0.40 -28.70
N GLY A 27 -11.22 -0.55 -28.87
CA GLY A 27 -9.89 -0.31 -29.43
C GLY A 27 -8.85 0.26 -28.46
N LYS A 28 -9.24 0.76 -27.29
CA LYS A 28 -8.34 1.34 -26.26
C LYS A 28 -8.04 0.33 -25.15
N SER A 29 -6.78 0.23 -24.73
CA SER A 29 -6.40 -0.53 -23.53
C SER A 29 -6.61 0.32 -22.28
N GLY A 30 -7.03 -0.33 -21.19
CA GLY A 30 -7.19 0.29 -19.89
C GLY A 30 -7.25 -0.74 -18.77
N SER A 31 -7.40 -0.27 -17.54
CA SER A 31 -7.63 -1.12 -16.37
C SER A 31 -9.12 -1.43 -16.21
N LEU A 32 -9.47 -2.71 -16.08
CA LEU A 32 -10.76 -3.15 -15.56
C LEU A 32 -10.55 -3.65 -14.14
N GLN A 33 -11.21 -3.00 -13.18
CA GLN A 33 -11.16 -3.35 -11.77
C GLN A 33 -12.49 -3.96 -11.34
N LEU A 34 -12.44 -5.00 -10.51
CA LEU A 34 -13.63 -5.60 -9.91
C LEU A 34 -14.31 -4.58 -9.00
N TRP A 35 -15.60 -4.35 -9.23
CA TRP A 35 -16.41 -3.56 -8.33
C TRP A 35 -16.77 -4.40 -7.11
N ILE A 36 -16.33 -3.96 -5.93
CA ILE A 36 -16.68 -4.61 -4.66
C ILE A 36 -17.94 -3.92 -4.13
N SER A 37 -19.02 -4.69 -3.99
CA SER A 37 -20.28 -4.21 -3.41
C SER A 37 -20.14 -3.96 -1.91
N ASP A 38 -21.01 -3.10 -1.36
CA ASP A 38 -21.19 -2.89 0.09
C ASP A 38 -19.94 -2.36 0.83
N LEU A 39 -19.11 -1.61 0.13
CA LEU A 39 -18.01 -0.86 0.75
C LEU A 39 -18.51 0.40 1.47
N THR A 40 -17.99 0.62 2.67
CA THR A 40 -18.17 1.86 3.43
C THR A 40 -16.84 2.60 3.51
N SER A 41 -16.77 3.82 2.97
CA SER A 41 -15.54 4.62 3.04
C SER A 41 -15.28 5.16 4.44
N GLU A 42 -14.02 5.41 4.78
CA GLU A 42 -13.62 6.07 6.03
C GLU A 42 -14.35 7.41 6.19
N LEU A 43 -14.46 8.20 5.11
CA LEU A 43 -15.19 9.48 5.14
C LEU A 43 -16.66 9.28 5.54
N ARG A 44 -17.29 8.19 5.09
CA ARG A 44 -18.68 7.87 5.42
C ARG A 44 -18.80 7.44 6.88
N LEU A 45 -17.91 6.58 7.38
CA LEU A 45 -17.88 6.20 8.80
C LEU A 45 -17.78 7.42 9.71
N GLN A 46 -16.89 8.36 9.38
CA GLN A 46 -16.72 9.59 10.14
C GLN A 46 -17.97 10.48 10.14
N ARG A 47 -18.64 10.61 8.99
CA ARG A 47 -19.89 11.38 8.88
C ARG A 47 -21.06 10.76 9.63
N GLU A 48 -21.10 9.43 9.68
CA GLU A 48 -22.13 8.67 10.40
C GLU A 48 -21.76 8.45 11.88
N GLU A 49 -20.63 9.00 12.34
CA GLU A 49 -20.09 8.79 13.69
C GLU A 49 -19.99 7.31 14.09
N ARG A 50 -19.78 6.43 13.10
CA ARG A 50 -19.66 4.99 13.32
C ARG A 50 -18.24 4.66 13.71
N THR A 51 -18.10 4.03 14.86
CA THR A 51 -16.82 3.51 15.33
C THR A 51 -16.67 2.03 14.97
N PHE A 52 -15.41 1.62 14.88
CA PHE A 52 -15.07 0.21 14.72
C PHE A 52 -15.35 -0.53 16.04
N PRO A 53 -15.93 -1.75 16.01
CA PRO A 53 -16.08 -2.56 17.20
C PRO A 53 -14.71 -2.87 17.83
N ASP A 54 -14.65 -2.88 19.17
CA ASP A 54 -13.40 -3.05 19.90
C ASP A 54 -12.71 -4.39 19.58
N GLU A 55 -13.48 -5.44 19.33
CA GLU A 55 -12.98 -6.77 18.93
C GLU A 55 -12.20 -6.77 17.60
N HIS A 56 -12.42 -5.77 16.74
CA HIS A 56 -11.71 -5.63 15.46
C HIS A 56 -10.55 -4.62 15.50
N ARG A 57 -10.32 -3.95 16.63
CA ARG A 57 -9.37 -2.82 16.73
C ARG A 57 -7.94 -3.20 16.34
N ASP A 58 -7.39 -4.27 16.90
CA ASP A 58 -6.01 -4.70 16.59
C ASP A 58 -5.87 -5.13 15.12
N HIS A 59 -6.88 -5.84 14.58
CA HIS A 59 -6.89 -6.25 13.18
C HIS A 59 -6.89 -5.04 12.24
N LEU A 60 -7.71 -4.02 12.55
CA LEU A 60 -7.78 -2.78 11.79
C LEU A 60 -6.47 -2.00 11.85
N GLU A 61 -5.87 -1.82 13.03
CA GLU A 61 -4.60 -1.14 13.20
C GLU A 61 -3.49 -1.80 12.37
N LYS A 62 -3.44 -3.13 12.38
CA LYS A 62 -2.54 -3.94 11.55
C LYS A 62 -2.75 -3.70 10.06
N MET A 63 -4.00 -3.65 9.59
CA MET A 63 -4.32 -3.37 8.20
C MET A 63 -3.95 -1.95 7.79
N LEU A 64 -4.20 -0.96 8.66
CA LEU A 64 -3.81 0.43 8.42
C LEU A 64 -2.29 0.60 8.35
N CYS A 65 -1.53 -0.07 9.22
CA CYS A 65 -0.07 -0.09 9.15
C CYS A 65 0.42 -0.71 7.84
N LEU A 66 -0.14 -1.84 7.44
CA LEU A 66 0.20 -2.49 6.18
C LEU A 66 -0.14 -1.60 4.96
N ALA A 67 -1.30 -0.94 4.97
CA ALA A 67 -1.69 0.00 3.92
C ALA A 67 -0.74 1.19 3.83
N ARG A 68 -0.31 1.74 4.97
CA ARG A 68 0.67 2.84 5.03
C ARG A 68 2.03 2.42 4.49
N ALA A 69 2.55 1.26 4.89
CA ALA A 69 3.80 0.73 4.35
C ALA A 69 3.70 0.45 2.84
N PHE A 70 2.57 -0.09 2.37
CA PHE A 70 2.32 -0.32 0.96
C PHE A 70 2.27 0.98 0.15
N ASP A 71 1.47 1.97 0.58
CA ASP A 71 1.38 3.28 -0.07
C ASP A 71 2.72 4.01 -0.03
N SER A 72 3.50 3.87 1.05
CA SER A 72 4.89 4.35 1.12
C SER A 72 5.76 3.71 0.06
N LEU A 73 5.75 2.38 -0.10
CA LEU A 73 6.55 1.68 -1.10
C LEU A 73 6.18 2.08 -2.54
N ILE A 74 4.89 2.15 -2.86
CA ILE A 74 4.41 2.50 -4.21
C ILE A 74 4.27 4.01 -4.41
N ALA A 75 4.55 4.83 -3.40
CA ALA A 75 4.31 6.28 -3.40
C ALA A 75 2.91 6.67 -3.89
N ASN A 76 1.85 6.10 -3.32
CA ASN A 76 0.48 6.55 -3.59
C ASN A 76 0.13 7.81 -2.80
N ILE A 77 0.29 8.95 -3.45
CA ILE A 77 0.11 10.27 -2.81
C ILE A 77 -1.35 10.64 -2.57
N ASP A 78 -2.31 9.87 -3.09
CA ASP A 78 -3.73 10.20 -3.14
C ASP A 78 -4.60 9.25 -2.30
N ARG A 79 -4.02 8.66 -1.25
CA ARG A 79 -4.80 7.97 -0.23
C ARG A 79 -5.62 8.98 0.56
N THR A 80 -6.88 9.15 0.17
CA THR A 80 -7.89 9.94 0.86
C THR A 80 -8.81 9.03 1.69
N GLN A 81 -9.61 9.62 2.58
CA GLN A 81 -10.63 8.90 3.35
C GLN A 81 -11.76 8.33 2.45
N GLN A 82 -11.94 8.85 1.24
CA GLN A 82 -12.87 8.26 0.26
C GLN A 82 -12.29 7.00 -0.40
N ASN A 83 -10.96 6.96 -0.54
CA ASN A 83 -10.23 5.88 -1.19
C ASN A 83 -9.79 4.76 -0.22
N GLN A 84 -10.16 4.90 1.06
CA GLN A 84 -9.98 3.90 2.11
C GLN A 84 -11.36 3.36 2.50
N ASN A 85 -11.62 2.10 2.19
CA ASN A 85 -12.95 1.51 2.31
C ASN A 85 -12.92 0.26 3.17
N TYR A 86 -14.06 -0.04 3.79
CA TYR A 86 -14.25 -1.17 4.68
C TYR A 86 -15.39 -2.04 4.17
N THR A 87 -15.17 -3.35 4.19
CA THR A 87 -16.23 -4.35 4.03
C THR A 87 -17.05 -4.46 5.33
N SER A 88 -18.18 -5.17 5.29
CA SER A 88 -19.02 -5.40 6.47
C SER A 88 -18.32 -6.19 7.59
N ASP A 89 -17.33 -7.02 7.25
CA ASP A 89 -16.45 -7.74 8.17
C ASP A 89 -15.16 -6.96 8.53
N TRP A 90 -15.16 -5.65 8.27
CA TRP A 90 -14.09 -4.71 8.63
C TRP A 90 -12.74 -4.93 7.94
N ARG A 91 -12.69 -5.65 6.82
CA ARG A 91 -11.47 -5.72 6.00
C ARG A 91 -11.25 -4.40 5.28
N LEU A 92 -10.00 -3.97 5.23
CA LEU A 92 -9.61 -2.76 4.53
C LEU A 92 -9.42 -3.03 3.03
N ILE A 93 -10.06 -2.20 2.21
CA ILE A 93 -9.97 -2.19 0.76
C ILE A 93 -9.45 -0.82 0.30
N LEU A 94 -8.39 -0.85 -0.49
CA LEU A 94 -7.73 0.31 -1.04
C LEU A 94 -8.13 0.46 -2.50
N ILE A 95 -8.85 1.54 -2.83
CA ILE A 95 -9.20 1.88 -4.21
C ILE A 95 -8.41 3.09 -4.67
N ASP A 96 -8.41 3.34 -5.97
CA ASP A 96 -7.76 4.49 -6.63
C ASP A 96 -6.24 4.60 -6.34
N HIS A 97 -5.48 3.97 -7.24
CA HIS A 97 -4.03 4.07 -7.34
C HIS A 97 -3.60 4.86 -8.57
N SER A 98 -4.49 5.68 -9.12
CA SER A 98 -4.22 6.52 -10.30
C SER A 98 -3.05 7.48 -10.09
N ARG A 99 -2.70 7.77 -8.82
CA ARG A 99 -1.62 8.66 -8.41
C ARG A 99 -0.45 7.97 -7.70
N ALA A 100 -0.30 6.66 -7.87
CA ALA A 100 0.85 5.88 -7.40
C ALA A 100 2.09 5.99 -8.31
N PHE A 101 3.15 5.30 -7.91
CA PHE A 101 4.45 5.14 -8.58
C PHE A 101 5.14 6.45 -8.94
N ARG A 102 5.08 7.44 -8.04
CA ARG A 102 5.82 8.70 -8.22
C ARG A 102 7.32 8.44 -8.20
N TYR A 103 8.09 9.15 -9.01
CA TYR A 103 9.53 8.90 -9.16
C TYR A 103 10.40 10.17 -9.12
N LYS A 104 9.79 11.35 -8.96
CA LYS A 104 10.57 12.60 -8.77
C LYS A 104 11.28 12.54 -7.41
N SER A 105 12.44 13.21 -7.31
CA SER A 105 13.30 13.26 -6.11
C SER A 105 12.54 13.42 -4.79
N PHE A 106 11.59 14.37 -4.76
CA PHE A 106 10.72 14.61 -3.62
C PHE A 106 10.04 13.34 -3.06
N TYR A 107 9.68 12.37 -3.92
CA TYR A 107 8.99 11.11 -3.58
C TYR A 107 9.90 9.90 -3.39
N VAL A 108 11.22 10.07 -3.44
CA VAL A 108 12.20 8.99 -3.24
C VAL A 108 13.18 9.27 -2.11
N GLU A 109 13.27 10.52 -1.64
CA GLU A 109 14.12 10.91 -0.51
C GLU A 109 13.49 10.61 0.87
N GLN A 110 12.18 10.39 0.90
CA GLN A 110 11.43 10.11 2.13
C GLN A 110 10.18 9.27 1.86
N LEU A 111 9.74 8.50 2.85
CA LEU A 111 8.50 7.73 2.77
C LEU A 111 7.26 8.63 2.87
N LEU A 112 6.11 8.16 2.38
CA LEU A 112 4.84 8.89 2.58
C LEU A 112 4.45 8.88 4.05
N TYR A 113 4.43 7.68 4.63
CA TYR A 113 4.23 7.41 6.04
C TYR A 113 5.52 6.80 6.57
N GLY A 114 6.15 7.47 7.51
CA GLY A 114 7.39 7.05 8.15
C GLY A 114 7.84 8.10 9.16
N LYS A 115 8.79 7.78 10.03
CA LYS A 115 9.33 8.64 11.10
C LYS A 115 9.67 10.04 10.59
N ASN A 116 10.32 10.10 9.43
CA ASN A 116 10.67 11.34 8.72
C ASN A 116 9.81 11.58 7.47
N GLY A 117 8.65 10.93 7.37
CA GLY A 117 7.81 10.93 6.17
C GLY A 117 7.07 12.24 5.91
N MET A 118 6.47 12.28 4.71
CA MET A 118 5.72 13.43 4.20
C MET A 118 4.45 13.72 5.00
N ARG A 119 3.71 12.66 5.36
CA ARG A 119 2.46 12.77 6.11
C ARG A 119 2.79 12.69 7.60
N LYS A 120 2.40 13.72 8.35
CA LYS A 120 2.58 13.78 9.81
C LYS A 120 1.46 13.04 10.51
N GLY A 121 1.81 12.26 11.53
CA GLY A 121 0.90 11.31 12.17
C GLY A 121 0.62 10.10 11.27
N ASN A 122 0.08 9.01 11.85
CA ASN A 122 -0.28 7.79 11.12
C ASN A 122 0.92 7.07 10.48
N LEU A 123 1.89 6.67 11.30
CA LEU A 123 3.03 5.86 10.87
C LEU A 123 2.62 4.39 10.70
N PHE A 124 3.44 3.61 9.97
CA PHE A 124 3.43 2.16 10.15
C PHE A 124 4.36 1.83 11.32
N ASP A 125 3.97 0.88 12.17
CA ASP A 125 4.81 0.42 13.28
C ASP A 125 4.78 -1.09 13.50
N ARG A 126 3.78 -1.79 12.93
CA ARG A 126 3.64 -3.25 12.97
C ARG A 126 3.30 -3.80 11.60
N LEU A 127 4.02 -4.81 11.13
CA LEU A 127 3.88 -5.39 9.78
C LEU A 127 3.92 -6.92 9.79
N PRO A 128 3.26 -7.60 8.84
CA PRO A 128 3.40 -9.04 8.69
C PRO A 128 4.84 -9.43 8.32
N LYS A 129 5.39 -10.47 8.94
CA LYS A 129 6.71 -11.05 8.60
C LYS A 129 6.82 -11.36 7.10
N ILE A 130 5.75 -11.92 6.52
CA ILE A 130 5.69 -12.26 5.09
C ILE A 130 5.79 -11.02 4.17
N PHE A 131 5.17 -9.90 4.55
CA PHE A 131 5.24 -8.66 3.77
C PHE A 131 6.69 -8.16 3.72
N VAL A 132 7.36 -8.07 4.86
CA VAL A 132 8.76 -7.60 4.95
C VAL A 132 9.70 -8.52 4.17
N GLN A 133 9.54 -9.84 4.29
CA GLN A 133 10.30 -10.82 3.50
C GLN A 133 10.11 -10.61 1.98
N LYS A 134 8.86 -10.39 1.53
CA LYS A 134 8.56 -10.10 0.12
C LYS A 134 9.16 -8.78 -0.32
N VAL A 135 9.10 -7.73 0.49
CA VAL A 135 9.78 -6.44 0.20
C VAL A 135 11.28 -6.65 0.03
N ARG A 136 11.96 -7.37 0.96
CA ARG A 136 13.40 -7.67 0.85
C ARG A 136 13.77 -8.39 -0.45
N SER A 137 12.91 -9.30 -0.92
CA SER A 137 13.15 -10.06 -2.16
C SER A 137 13.03 -9.24 -3.45
N LEU A 138 12.41 -8.06 -3.42
CA LEU A 138 12.25 -7.23 -4.62
C LEU A 138 13.60 -6.82 -5.20
N ASN A 139 13.79 -7.04 -6.48
CA ASN A 139 14.93 -6.55 -7.26
C ASN A 139 14.41 -6.11 -8.62
N GLU A 140 15.25 -5.43 -9.41
CA GLU A 140 14.83 -4.89 -10.71
C GLU A 140 14.26 -5.98 -11.65
N PRO A 141 14.92 -7.15 -11.87
CA PRO A 141 14.36 -8.21 -12.70
C PRO A 141 12.97 -8.68 -12.25
N LEU A 142 12.78 -8.84 -10.94
CA LEU A 142 11.51 -9.28 -10.37
C LEU A 142 10.43 -8.22 -10.52
N ILE A 143 10.72 -6.94 -10.25
CA ILE A 143 9.76 -5.86 -10.43
C ILE A 143 9.36 -5.76 -11.90
N ARG A 144 10.31 -5.83 -12.84
CA ARG A 144 10.02 -5.87 -14.28
C ARG A 144 9.13 -7.04 -14.66
N LYS A 145 9.34 -8.21 -14.08
CA LYS A 145 8.46 -9.37 -14.29
C LYS A 145 7.03 -9.13 -13.79
N ILE A 146 6.87 -8.48 -12.63
CA ILE A 146 5.56 -8.24 -12.02
C ILE A 146 4.81 -7.12 -12.77
N VAL A 147 5.45 -5.97 -12.98
CA VAL A 147 4.79 -4.72 -13.42
C VAL A 147 5.42 -4.04 -14.63
N GLY A 148 6.45 -4.63 -15.26
CA GLY A 148 7.20 -4.02 -16.36
C GLY A 148 6.38 -3.50 -17.54
N PRO A 149 5.25 -4.13 -17.95
CA PRO A 149 4.38 -3.56 -18.98
C PRO A 149 3.69 -2.25 -18.58
N TYR A 150 3.65 -1.92 -17.29
CA TYR A 150 2.87 -0.81 -16.74
C TYR A 150 3.72 0.28 -16.07
N LEU A 151 4.99 0.02 -15.80
CA LEU A 151 5.93 0.97 -15.20
C LEU A 151 7.16 1.16 -16.06
N ASN A 152 7.67 2.39 -16.10
CA ASN A 152 8.92 2.73 -16.77
C ASN A 152 10.16 2.49 -15.87
N GLY A 153 11.36 2.68 -16.43
CA GLY A 153 12.62 2.45 -15.70
C GLY A 153 12.81 3.34 -14.46
N GLU A 154 12.45 4.62 -14.54
CA GLU A 154 12.56 5.57 -13.42
C GLU A 154 11.61 5.20 -12.28
N GLU A 155 10.39 4.77 -12.61
CA GLU A 155 9.41 4.31 -11.62
C GLU A 155 9.87 3.05 -10.88
N ILE A 156 10.51 2.12 -11.60
CA ILE A 156 11.08 0.90 -11.01
C ILE A 156 12.27 1.24 -10.12
N LYS A 157 13.16 2.12 -10.58
CA LYS A 157 14.31 2.60 -9.79
C LYS A 157 13.84 3.29 -8.50
N ALA A 158 12.87 4.20 -8.61
CA ALA A 158 12.27 4.90 -7.47
C ALA A 158 11.61 3.94 -6.46
N LEU A 159 10.98 2.86 -6.93
CA LEU A 159 10.42 1.82 -6.06
C LEU A 159 11.54 1.10 -5.28
N LEU A 160 12.67 0.80 -5.91
CA LEU A 160 13.83 0.20 -5.24
C LEU A 160 14.48 1.14 -4.22
N GLU A 161 14.56 2.44 -4.51
CA GLU A 161 15.05 3.44 -3.55
C GLU A 161 14.13 3.51 -2.31
N ARG A 162 12.81 3.56 -2.52
CA ARG A 162 11.84 3.51 -1.42
C ARG A 162 11.83 2.19 -0.66
N LYS A 163 12.08 1.07 -1.34
CA LYS A 163 12.28 -0.23 -0.69
C LYS A 163 13.41 -0.14 0.33
N THR A 164 14.55 0.48 -0.03
CA THR A 164 15.68 0.66 0.90
C THR A 164 15.25 1.45 2.13
N LEU A 165 14.66 2.64 1.93
CA LEU A 165 14.18 3.48 3.04
C LEU A 165 13.18 2.77 3.95
N LEU A 166 12.24 2.02 3.36
CA LEU A 166 11.24 1.26 4.10
C LEU A 166 11.88 0.19 4.98
N LEU A 167 12.89 -0.52 4.46
CA LEU A 167 13.58 -1.57 5.21
C LEU A 167 14.48 -1.00 6.30
N GLU A 168 15.16 0.11 6.03
CA GLU A 168 15.95 0.83 7.05
C GLU A 168 15.08 1.28 8.23
N GLU A 169 13.90 1.86 7.97
CA GLU A 169 12.99 2.26 9.04
C GLU A 169 12.42 1.07 9.82
N ILE A 170 12.14 -0.06 9.14
CA ILE A 170 11.75 -1.30 9.82
C ILE A 170 12.88 -1.82 10.71
N ASP A 171 14.12 -1.81 10.23
CA ASP A 171 15.28 -2.27 10.99
C ASP A 171 15.53 -1.36 12.21
N GLU A 172 15.34 -0.05 12.09
CA GLU A 172 15.33 0.90 13.23
C GLU A 172 14.26 0.55 14.26
N LEU A 173 13.01 0.33 13.84
CA LEU A 173 11.92 -0.04 14.74
C LEU A 173 12.23 -1.34 15.49
N ILE A 174 12.81 -2.33 14.81
CA ILE A 174 13.22 -3.60 15.41
C ILE A 174 14.32 -3.39 16.46
N MET A 175 15.32 -2.55 16.17
CA MET A 175 16.36 -2.21 17.14
C MET A 175 15.81 -1.50 18.37
N GLU A 176 14.84 -0.58 18.18
CA GLU A 176 14.26 0.21 19.27
C GLU A 176 13.30 -0.59 20.15
N ARG A 177 12.53 -1.53 19.59
CA ARG A 177 11.37 -2.15 20.27
C ARG A 177 11.42 -3.67 20.34
N GLY A 178 12.32 -4.31 19.59
CA GLY A 178 12.41 -5.76 19.44
C GLY A 178 11.52 -6.31 18.32
N GLU A 179 11.98 -7.39 17.67
CA GLU A 179 11.36 -7.94 16.46
C GLU A 179 9.89 -8.32 16.63
N ASP A 180 9.54 -9.06 17.69
CA ASP A 180 8.17 -9.54 17.90
C ASP A 180 7.16 -8.42 18.21
N SER A 181 7.64 -7.23 18.57
CA SER A 181 6.79 -6.04 18.73
C SER A 181 6.46 -5.36 17.40
N VAL A 182 7.30 -5.56 16.38
CA VAL A 182 7.22 -4.91 15.06
C VAL A 182 6.69 -5.88 14.00
N LEU A 183 7.07 -7.16 14.07
CA LEU A 183 6.76 -8.16 13.06
C LEU A 183 5.87 -9.27 13.61
N TYR A 184 4.69 -9.45 12.99
CA TYR A 184 3.72 -10.49 13.37
C TYR A 184 3.46 -11.52 12.25
#